data_AF-A0AAI9CH04-F1
#
_entry.id   AF-A0AAI9CH04-F1
#
_cell.length_a   1.000
_cell.length_b   1.000
_cell.length_c   1.000
_cell.angle_alpha   90.00
_cell.angle_beta   90.00
_cell.angle_gamma   90.00
#
_symmetry.space_group_name_H-M   'P 1'
#
loop_
_entity.id
_entity.type
_entity.pdbx_description
1 polymer ?
#
loop_
_entity_poly.entity_id
_entity_poly.type
_entity_poly.pdbx_seq_one_letter_code
_entity_poly.pdbx_strand_id
1 'polypeptide(L)'
;MKAFITLIAAFAAGPALADSPLPPPERFTACSSTRNLCTDSDPAVNSTRVAPQASGQDAWLICGWHRGLFPSDDGEPVVVGYEGMNLVPADVTLSEPVLHFYNRGRLVRTVTLDQSYRRTMV
;
A
#
# COMPACT_ATOMS: atom_id res chain seq x y z
N MET A 1 -44.56 29.31 -1.19
CA MET A 1 -43.57 28.95 -2.23
C MET A 1 -42.13 29.02 -1.73
N LYS A 2 -41.62 30.15 -1.21
CA LYS A 2 -40.24 30.25 -0.68
C LYS A 2 -39.89 29.17 0.35
N ALA A 3 -40.75 28.95 1.35
CA ALA A 3 -40.54 27.93 2.39
C ALA A 3 -40.52 26.48 1.86
N PHE A 4 -41.19 26.21 0.74
CA PHE A 4 -41.25 24.87 0.13
C PHE A 4 -39.96 24.57 -0.64
N ILE A 5 -39.34 25.59 -1.25
CA ILE A 5 -38.07 25.49 -1.97
C ILE A 5 -36.91 25.26 -1.00
N THR A 6 -36.91 25.93 0.16
CA THR A 6 -35.86 25.73 1.18
C THR A 6 -35.86 24.31 1.76
N LEU A 7 -37.04 23.70 1.91
CA LEU A 7 -37.19 22.35 2.43
C LEU A 7 -36.65 21.27 1.46
N ILE A 8 -36.81 21.47 0.15
CA ILE A 8 -36.31 20.56 -0.88
C ILE A 8 -34.77 20.61 -0.96
N ALA A 9 -34.17 21.79 -0.81
CA ALA A 9 -32.71 21.94 -0.83
C ALA A 9 -32.02 21.27 0.37
N ALA A 10 -32.68 21.25 1.54
CA ALA A 10 -32.14 20.58 2.75
C ALA A 10 -32.18 19.05 2.66
N PHE A 11 -33.14 18.47 1.92
CA PHE A 11 -33.23 17.02 1.69
C PHE A 11 -32.26 16.50 0.61
N ALA A 12 -31.72 17.39 -0.24
CA ALA A 12 -30.75 17.03 -1.28
C ALA A 12 -29.29 17.03 -0.79
N ALA A 13 -29.03 17.55 0.41
CA ALA A 13 -27.71 17.53 1.05
C ALA A 13 -27.48 16.18 1.77
N GLY A 14 -27.39 15.09 0.99
CA GLY A 14 -26.86 13.83 1.50
C GLY A 14 -25.38 14.01 1.88
N PRO A 15 -24.85 13.23 2.84
CA PRO A 15 -23.42 13.23 3.12
C PRO A 15 -22.68 12.88 1.83
N ALA A 16 -21.96 13.85 1.27
CA ALA A 16 -20.97 13.54 0.25
C ALA A 16 -19.91 12.68 0.94
N LEU A 17 -19.83 11.41 0.54
CA LEU A 17 -18.70 10.56 0.88
C LEU A 17 -17.47 11.17 0.18
N ALA A 18 -16.85 12.16 0.82
CA ALA A 18 -15.49 12.52 0.51
C ALA A 18 -14.60 11.27 0.73
N ASP A 19 -13.39 11.30 0.18
CA ASP A 19 -12.40 10.27 0.50
C ASP A 19 -12.21 10.23 2.02
N SER A 20 -12.75 9.17 2.64
CA SER A 20 -12.58 8.94 4.07
C SER A 20 -11.08 8.87 4.36
N PRO A 21 -10.60 9.44 5.49
CA PRO A 21 -9.20 9.31 5.85
C PRO A 21 -8.82 7.83 5.91
N LEU A 22 -7.56 7.54 5.60
CA LEU A 22 -7.05 6.17 5.68
C LEU A 22 -7.36 5.60 7.08
N PRO A 23 -7.80 4.33 7.17
CA PRO A 23 -8.08 3.70 8.46
C PRO A 23 -6.81 3.71 9.33
N PRO A 24 -6.93 3.59 10.66
CA PRO A 24 -5.76 3.47 11.52
C PRO A 24 -4.87 2.28 11.12
N PRO A 25 -3.57 2.27 11.50
CA PRO A 25 -2.72 1.12 11.29
C PRO A 25 -3.25 -0.12 12.00
N GLU A 26 -3.35 -1.22 11.27
CA GLU A 26 -3.81 -2.51 11.78
C GLU A 26 -2.90 -3.62 11.24
N ARG A 27 -2.81 -4.73 11.98
CA ARG A 27 -2.07 -5.90 11.52
C ARG A 27 -2.77 -6.48 10.30
N PHE A 28 -2.03 -6.78 9.24
CA PHE A 28 -2.61 -7.46 8.09
C PHE A 28 -1.61 -8.41 7.43
N THR A 29 -2.18 -9.38 6.71
CA THR A 29 -1.43 -10.39 5.97
C THR A 29 -1.76 -10.26 4.48
N ALA A 30 -0.73 -10.34 3.64
CA ALA A 30 -0.86 -10.45 2.19
C ALA A 30 -0.09 -11.69 1.71
N CYS A 31 -0.65 -12.43 0.77
CA CYS A 31 0.00 -13.59 0.17
C CYS A 31 0.01 -13.45 -1.35
N SER A 32 1.06 -13.99 -1.95
CA SER A 32 1.09 -14.33 -3.39
C SER A 32 -0.11 -15.20 -3.77
N SER A 33 -0.47 -15.21 -5.05
CA SER A 33 -1.60 -15.99 -5.56
C SER A 33 -1.37 -17.49 -5.37
N THR A 34 -0.12 -17.92 -5.51
CA THR A 34 0.35 -19.30 -5.28
C THR A 34 0.57 -19.62 -3.81
N ARG A 35 0.50 -18.62 -2.91
CA ARG A 35 0.81 -18.69 -1.48
C ARG A 35 2.26 -19.07 -1.14
N ASN A 36 3.14 -19.15 -2.15
CA ASN A 36 4.56 -19.46 -1.97
C ASN A 36 5.29 -18.44 -1.08
N LEU A 37 4.76 -17.23 -0.99
CA LEU A 37 5.27 -16.15 -0.15
C LEU A 37 4.10 -15.41 0.50
N CYS A 38 4.16 -15.24 1.81
CA CYS A 38 3.22 -14.44 2.57
C CYS A 38 3.96 -13.42 3.44
N THR A 39 3.36 -12.26 3.62
CA THR A 39 3.83 -11.17 4.46
C THR A 39 2.84 -10.92 5.56
N ASP A 40 3.32 -10.66 6.77
CA ASP A 40 2.53 -10.30 7.95
C ASP A 40 3.11 -9.00 8.53
N SER A 41 2.35 -7.91 8.39
CA SER A 41 2.76 -6.58 8.83
C SER A 41 2.05 -6.23 10.11
N ASP A 42 2.80 -6.00 11.19
CA ASP A 42 2.27 -5.75 12.52
C ASP A 42 2.68 -4.36 13.04
N PRO A 43 1.72 -3.44 13.25
CA PRO A 43 2.01 -2.10 13.72
C PRO A 43 2.42 -2.06 15.20
N ALA A 44 2.09 -3.08 16.01
CA ALA A 44 2.46 -3.13 17.42
C ALA A 44 3.96 -3.34 17.62
N VAL A 45 4.60 -4.06 16.70
CA VAL A 45 6.06 -4.27 16.68
C VAL A 45 6.77 -3.49 15.57
N ASN A 46 6.02 -2.68 14.83
CA ASN A 46 6.48 -1.88 13.69
C ASN A 46 7.40 -2.66 12.73
N SER A 47 6.93 -3.83 12.30
CA SER A 47 7.72 -4.76 11.49
C SER A 47 6.85 -5.57 10.56
N THR A 48 7.42 -5.93 9.40
CA THR A 48 6.78 -6.81 8.43
C THR A 48 7.60 -8.09 8.29
N ARG A 49 7.01 -9.21 8.72
CA ARG A 49 7.60 -10.54 8.57
C ARG A 49 7.24 -11.12 7.21
N VAL A 50 8.23 -11.65 6.50
CA VAL A 50 8.04 -12.33 5.22
C VAL A 50 8.39 -13.81 5.39
N ALA A 51 7.43 -14.66 5.07
CA ALA A 51 7.52 -16.11 5.24
C ALA A 51 7.38 -16.81 3.88
N PRO A 52 8.47 -17.37 3.34
CA PRO A 52 8.38 -18.33 2.25
C PRO A 52 7.67 -19.60 2.73
N GLN A 53 6.86 -20.21 1.87
CA GLN A 53 6.18 -21.47 2.16
C GLN A 53 7.07 -22.68 1.82
N ALA A 54 8.09 -22.51 0.98
CA ALA A 54 9.02 -23.57 0.62
C ALA A 54 9.85 -24.04 1.82
N SER A 55 9.93 -25.37 2.00
CA SER A 55 10.74 -26.02 3.03
C SER A 55 12.21 -25.56 2.94
N GLY A 56 12.78 -25.13 4.07
CA GLY A 56 14.20 -24.79 4.20
C GLY A 56 14.59 -23.35 3.88
N GLN A 57 13.63 -22.47 3.58
CA GLN A 57 13.89 -21.03 3.52
C GLN A 57 13.50 -20.35 4.83
N ASP A 58 14.44 -19.56 5.38
CA ASP A 58 14.18 -18.78 6.58
C ASP A 58 13.26 -17.59 6.29
N ALA A 59 12.38 -17.32 7.25
CA ALA A 59 11.62 -16.08 7.24
C ALA A 59 12.55 -14.89 7.50
N TRP A 60 12.23 -13.76 6.89
CA TRP A 60 13.02 -12.54 7.01
C TRP A 60 12.13 -11.34 7.29
N LEU A 61 12.74 -10.18 7.57
CA LEU A 61 12.03 -8.99 8.01
C LEU A 61 12.24 -7.82 7.04
N ILE A 62 11.20 -7.00 6.92
CA ILE A 62 11.27 -5.63 6.42
C ILE A 62 11.00 -4.72 7.61
N CYS A 63 11.85 -3.70 7.80
CA CYS A 63 11.69 -2.72 8.87
C CYS A 63 10.45 -1.87 8.62
N GLY A 64 9.58 -1.76 9.63
CA GLY A 64 8.38 -0.95 9.54
C GLY A 64 7.12 -1.76 9.29
N TRP A 65 6.01 -1.16 9.69
CA TRP A 65 4.68 -1.57 9.26
C TRP A 65 4.32 -0.88 7.93
N HIS A 66 3.66 -1.60 7.03
CA HIS A 66 3.45 -1.16 5.64
C HIS A 66 2.09 -1.55 5.11
N ARG A 67 1.24 -0.61 4.66
CA ARG A 67 -0.12 -0.92 4.16
C ARG A 67 -0.18 -1.65 2.82
N GLY A 68 0.78 -1.41 1.95
CA GLY A 68 0.81 -1.96 0.59
C GLY A 68 1.85 -3.05 0.47
N LEU A 69 1.46 -4.32 0.48
CA LEU A 69 2.37 -5.46 0.34
C LEU A 69 1.95 -6.35 -0.82
N PHE A 70 2.90 -6.61 -1.71
CA PHE A 70 2.71 -7.41 -2.92
C PHE A 70 3.80 -8.50 -2.98
N PRO A 71 3.56 -9.67 -2.36
CA PRO A 71 4.47 -10.81 -2.44
C PRO A 71 4.42 -11.44 -3.84
N SER A 72 5.57 -11.80 -4.38
CA SER A 72 5.67 -12.41 -5.71
C SER A 72 5.37 -13.91 -5.71
N ASP A 73 4.82 -14.41 -6.81
CA ASP A 73 4.43 -15.82 -6.99
C ASP A 73 5.63 -16.78 -7.13
N ASP A 74 6.78 -16.26 -7.54
CA ASP A 74 8.06 -17.00 -7.62
C ASP A 74 8.71 -17.24 -6.25
N GLY A 75 8.12 -16.70 -5.17
CA GLY A 75 8.54 -16.97 -3.80
C GLY A 75 9.69 -16.11 -3.28
N GLU A 76 10.15 -15.12 -4.05
CA GLU A 76 11.41 -14.42 -3.75
C GLU A 76 11.21 -12.95 -3.31
N PRO A 77 10.83 -12.01 -4.21
CA PRO A 77 10.68 -10.61 -3.81
C PRO A 77 9.31 -10.29 -3.21
N VAL A 78 9.31 -9.24 -2.39
CA VAL A 78 8.13 -8.51 -1.96
C VAL A 78 8.26 -7.07 -2.42
N VAL A 79 7.19 -6.53 -3.00
CA VAL A 79 7.10 -5.08 -3.26
C VAL A 79 6.29 -4.43 -2.15
N VAL A 80 6.85 -3.38 -1.56
CA VAL A 80 6.17 -2.48 -0.62
C VAL A 80 5.74 -1.23 -1.39
N GLY A 81 4.44 -0.95 -1.37
CA GLY A 81 3.87 0.26 -1.96
C GLY A 81 3.92 1.45 -1.01
N TYR A 82 3.75 2.64 -1.58
CA TYR A 82 3.61 3.89 -0.83
C TYR A 82 2.49 3.80 0.23
N GLU A 83 2.75 4.31 1.44
CA GLU A 83 1.84 4.20 2.59
C GLU A 83 0.52 4.98 2.40
N GLY A 84 0.53 6.02 1.57
CA GLY A 84 -0.66 6.81 1.25
C GLY A 84 -1.65 6.09 0.33
N MET A 85 -1.35 4.85 -0.11
CA MET A 85 -2.17 4.08 -1.03
C MET A 85 -2.42 4.85 -2.34
N ASN A 86 -3.65 5.31 -2.55
CA ASN A 86 -4.07 6.05 -3.73
C ASN A 86 -3.90 7.57 -3.60
N LEU A 87 -3.48 8.05 -2.42
CA LEU A 87 -3.36 9.47 -2.11
C LEU A 87 -1.88 9.82 -1.93
N VAL A 88 -1.46 10.90 -2.56
CA VAL A 88 -0.13 11.50 -2.37
C VAL A 88 -0.30 12.91 -1.79
N PRO A 89 0.71 13.42 -1.05
CA PRO A 89 0.72 14.80 -0.58
C PRO A 89 0.56 15.79 -1.75
N ALA A 90 -0.09 16.93 -1.50
CA ALA A 90 -0.33 17.93 -2.54
C ALA A 90 0.95 18.57 -3.09
N ASP A 91 2.02 18.53 -2.30
CA ASP A 91 3.36 19.03 -2.59
C ASP A 91 4.36 17.91 -2.99
N VAL A 92 3.86 16.71 -3.29
CA VAL A 92 4.70 15.58 -3.72
C VAL A 92 5.53 15.94 -4.95
N THR A 93 6.75 15.44 -5.00
CA THR A 93 7.67 15.64 -6.13
C THR A 93 7.85 14.36 -6.93
N LEU A 94 8.35 14.46 -8.17
CA LEU A 94 8.64 13.30 -9.01
C LEU A 94 9.73 12.38 -8.43
N SER A 95 10.52 12.85 -7.46
CA SER A 95 11.49 12.03 -6.73
C SER A 95 10.89 11.17 -5.61
N GLU A 96 9.59 11.30 -5.32
CA GLU A 96 8.93 10.53 -4.26
C GLU A 96 9.07 9.02 -4.51
N PRO A 97 9.61 8.25 -3.55
CA PRO A 97 9.60 6.78 -3.61
C PRO A 97 8.18 6.23 -3.53
N VAL A 98 7.77 5.44 -4.52
CA VAL A 98 6.41 4.85 -4.58
C VAL A 98 6.40 3.33 -4.49
N LEU A 99 7.50 2.67 -4.84
CA LEU A 99 7.66 1.22 -4.66
C LEU A 99 9.06 0.89 -4.13
N HIS A 100 9.12 -0.02 -3.17
CA HIS A 100 10.36 -0.56 -2.62
C HIS A 100 10.38 -2.08 -2.84
N PHE A 101 11.38 -2.57 -3.54
CA PHE A 101 11.56 -3.98 -3.84
C PHE A 101 12.50 -4.58 -2.81
N TYR A 102 12.03 -5.57 -2.07
CA TYR A 102 12.82 -6.32 -1.11
C TYR A 102 13.03 -7.74 -1.60
N ASN A 103 14.25 -8.26 -1.44
CA ASN A 103 14.55 -9.68 -1.58
C ASN A 103 15.37 -10.11 -0.34
N ARG A 104 14.90 -11.13 0.37
CA ARG A 104 15.56 -11.71 1.57
C ARG A 104 15.96 -10.63 2.59
N GLY A 105 15.06 -9.69 2.86
CA GLY A 105 15.23 -8.62 3.84
C GLY A 105 16.05 -7.41 3.36
N ARG A 106 16.63 -7.49 2.15
CA ARG A 106 17.41 -6.39 1.57
C ARG A 106 16.58 -5.59 0.59
N LEU A 107 16.60 -4.26 0.73
CA LEU A 107 16.11 -3.35 -0.30
C LEU A 107 17.02 -3.46 -1.53
N VAL A 108 16.48 -3.96 -2.64
CA VAL A 108 17.22 -4.16 -3.89
C VAL A 108 16.93 -3.07 -4.93
N ARG A 109 15.77 -2.42 -4.85
CA ARG A 109 15.40 -1.32 -5.76
C ARG A 109 14.34 -0.42 -5.13
N THR A 110 14.46 0.87 -5.39
CA THR A 110 13.40 1.86 -5.16
C THR A 110 12.94 2.39 -6.50
N VAL A 111 11.63 2.51 -6.70
CA VAL A 111 11.01 3.15 -7.86
C VAL A 111 10.40 4.46 -7.41
N THR A 112 10.75 5.55 -8.10
CA THR A 112 10.18 6.87 -7.84
C THR A 112 8.94 7.13 -8.69
N LEU A 113 8.19 8.16 -8.32
CA LEU A 113 7.01 8.61 -9.07
C LEU A 113 7.36 8.93 -10.54
N ASP A 114 8.49 9.61 -10.81
CA ASP A 114 8.99 9.88 -12.18
C ASP A 114 9.11 8.59 -13.02
N GLN A 115 9.69 7.55 -12.42
CA GLN A 115 9.94 6.28 -13.09
C GLN A 115 8.66 5.49 -13.35
N SER A 116 7.58 5.75 -12.60
CA SER A 116 6.27 5.14 -12.81
C SER A 116 5.48 5.81 -13.96
N TYR A 117 5.68 7.11 -14.19
CA TYR A 117 5.01 7.86 -15.26
C TYR A 117 5.71 7.76 -16.61
N ARG A 118 7.05 7.63 -16.62
CA ARG A 118 7.79 7.49 -17.87
C ARG A 118 7.50 6.11 -18.44
N ARG A 119 6.64 6.06 -19.46
CA ARG A 119 6.61 4.95 -20.42
C ARG A 119 8.02 4.82 -20.96
N THR A 120 8.73 3.76 -20.58
CA THR A 120 9.91 3.33 -21.35
C THR A 120 9.35 2.95 -22.71
N MET A 121 9.46 3.85 -23.69
CA MET A 121 9.34 3.48 -25.09
C MET A 121 10.54 2.57 -25.37
N VAL A 122 10.29 1.27 -25.34
CA VAL A 122 11.19 0.25 -25.90
C VAL A 122 10.74 0.02 -27.33
#